data_AF-A0A090XCL8-F1
#
_entry.id   AF-A0A090XCL8-F1
#
_cell.length_a   1.000
_cell.length_b   1.000
_cell.length_c   1.000
_cell.angle_alpha   90.00
_cell.angle_beta   90.00
_cell.angle_gamma   90.00
#
_symmetry.space_group_name_H-M   'P 1'
#
loop_
_entity.id
_entity.type
_entity.pdbx_description
1 polymer ?
#
loop_
_entity_poly.entity_id
_entity_poly.type
_entity_poly.pdbx_seq_one_letter_code
_entity_poly.pdbx_strand_id
1 'polypeptide(L)'
;DIFVEILGEKADEGKEYPMLTLFQGLTMDYVGRAAFGFDCTFQRDLKHPFLRTAQSVLPGVMTGPFHFLAQSTTTLPYLTAPLLWLNEKLGTFTYDVFNKQTMKVVELRQNHPEAKKPDMLQTMLDVEAEEGQLPEAPQLLDADAKLYKRMSPEEVAINTTILFIAGFETTATGLSYLAYTRGQVPRRATKVRDEVEAVVEKT
;
A
#
# COMPACT_ATOMS: atom_id res chain seq x y z
N ASP A 1 -4.97 12.73 18.50
CA ASP A 1 -4.84 11.89 17.30
C ASP A 1 -6.05 12.13 16.41
N ILE A 2 -5.86 12.41 15.11
CA ILE A 2 -6.95 12.80 14.18
C ILE A 2 -7.96 11.64 13.99
N PHE A 3 -7.49 10.39 14.00
CA PHE A 3 -8.36 9.24 13.80
C PHE A 3 -9.29 9.05 14.98
N VAL A 4 -8.76 9.18 16.20
CA VAL A 4 -9.55 9.07 17.43
C VAL A 4 -10.63 10.15 17.50
N GLU A 5 -10.31 11.38 17.08
CA GLU A 5 -11.27 12.47 16.98
C GLU A 5 -12.40 12.14 15.99
N ILE A 6 -12.06 11.67 14.79
CA ILE A 6 -13.04 11.23 13.78
C ILE A 6 -13.92 10.10 14.32
N LEU A 7 -13.33 9.12 15.01
CA LEU A 7 -14.11 8.03 15.62
C LEU A 7 -15.06 8.55 16.70
N GLY A 8 -14.67 9.55 17.49
CA GLY A 8 -15.53 10.23 18.46
C GLY A 8 -16.73 10.89 17.79
N GLU A 9 -16.49 11.71 16.76
CA GLU A 9 -17.56 12.35 15.99
C GLU A 9 -18.53 11.32 15.38
N LYS A 10 -18.01 10.21 14.85
CA LYS A 10 -18.82 9.14 14.26
C LYS A 10 -19.60 8.36 15.32
N ALA A 11 -19.04 8.18 16.51
CA ALA A 11 -19.73 7.54 17.63
C ALA A 11 -20.92 8.39 18.11
N ASP A 12 -20.77 9.72 18.16
CA ASP A 12 -21.83 10.65 18.55
C ASP A 12 -23.03 10.63 17.58
N GLU A 13 -22.82 10.26 16.32
CA GLU A 13 -23.91 10.10 15.34
C GLU A 13 -24.83 8.90 15.63
N GLY A 14 -24.38 7.93 16.44
CA GLY A 14 -25.15 6.73 16.80
C GLY A 14 -25.47 5.80 15.61
N LYS A 15 -24.68 5.87 14.54
CA LYS A 15 -24.84 5.06 13.31
C LYS A 15 -23.74 4.02 13.17
N GLU A 16 -24.04 2.98 12.39
CA GLU A 16 -23.02 2.01 11.99
C GLU A 16 -22.17 2.55 10.84
N TYR A 17 -20.86 2.30 10.91
CA TYR A 17 -19.90 2.69 9.87
C TYR A 17 -19.08 1.49 9.39
N PRO A 18 -18.78 1.41 8.09
CA PRO A 18 -17.84 0.43 7.57
C PRO A 18 -16.41 0.78 8.02
N MET A 19 -15.91 0.06 9.03
CA MET A 19 -14.59 0.31 9.61
C MET A 19 -13.44 0.17 8.60
N LEU A 20 -13.57 -0.72 7.61
CA LEU A 20 -12.58 -0.87 6.53
C LEU A 20 -12.30 0.46 5.84
N THR A 21 -13.33 1.23 5.49
CA THR A 21 -13.17 2.52 4.80
C THR A 21 -12.44 3.54 5.68
N LEU A 22 -12.76 3.57 6.99
CA LEU A 22 -12.10 4.47 7.94
C LEU A 22 -10.62 4.09 8.11
N PHE A 23 -10.34 2.80 8.26
CA PHE A 23 -8.98 2.31 8.36
C PHE A 23 -8.18 2.48 7.08
N GLN A 24 -8.79 2.37 5.89
CA GLN A 24 -8.13 2.69 4.62
C GLN A 24 -7.69 4.16 4.55
N GLY A 25 -8.50 5.09 5.08
CA GLY A 25 -8.10 6.49 5.21
C GLY A 25 -6.91 6.66 6.17
N LEU A 26 -6.96 5.99 7.32
CA LEU A 26 -5.88 5.98 8.32
C LEU A 26 -4.57 5.45 7.75
N THR A 27 -4.60 4.25 7.17
CA THR A 27 -3.40 3.57 6.70
C THR A 27 -2.81 4.25 5.47
N MET A 28 -3.65 4.85 4.61
CA MET A 28 -3.17 5.67 3.50
C MET A 28 -2.44 6.93 4.00
N ASP A 29 -2.95 7.61 5.04
CA ASP A 29 -2.26 8.75 5.64
C ASP A 29 -0.91 8.32 6.25
N TYR A 30 -0.88 7.21 6.99
CA TYR A 30 0.34 6.71 7.61
C TYR A 30 1.39 6.28 6.58
N VAL A 31 1.02 5.45 5.60
CA VAL A 31 1.94 5.01 4.53
C VAL A 31 2.39 6.19 3.68
N GLY A 32 1.45 7.06 3.29
CA GLY A 32 1.74 8.26 2.51
C GLY A 32 2.76 9.16 3.20
N ARG A 33 2.58 9.44 4.49
CA ARG A 33 3.50 10.29 5.26
C ARG A 33 4.83 9.61 5.56
N ALA A 34 4.79 8.38 6.07
CA ALA A 34 5.98 7.69 6.60
C ALA A 34 6.90 7.16 5.49
N ALA A 35 6.35 6.59 4.43
CA ALA A 35 7.15 5.96 3.37
C ALA A 35 7.44 6.92 2.21
N PHE A 36 6.56 7.90 1.96
CA PHE A 36 6.57 8.65 0.71
C PHE A 36 6.44 10.17 0.86
N GLY A 37 6.37 10.67 2.09
CA GLY A 37 6.34 12.10 2.38
C GLY A 37 5.12 12.84 1.80
N PHE A 38 4.00 12.18 1.54
CA PHE A 38 2.75 12.81 1.15
C PHE A 38 2.14 13.54 2.33
N ASP A 39 1.88 14.83 2.18
CA ASP A 39 1.11 15.61 3.13
C ASP A 39 -0.34 15.69 2.66
N CYS A 40 -1.06 14.59 2.87
CA CYS A 40 -2.49 14.49 2.61
C CYS A 40 -3.21 14.06 3.89
N THR A 41 -4.51 14.35 3.94
CA THR A 41 -5.38 14.06 5.09
C THR A 41 -6.56 13.22 4.61
N PHE A 42 -6.27 12.02 4.12
CA PHE A 42 -7.24 11.03 3.62
C PHE A 42 -8.23 10.61 4.71
N GLN A 43 -7.86 10.66 5.98
CA GLN A 43 -8.77 10.39 7.10
C GLN A 43 -10.02 11.29 7.10
N ARG A 44 -9.87 12.57 6.74
CA ARG A 44 -10.98 13.53 6.66
C ARG A 44 -11.61 13.59 5.26
N ASP A 45 -10.85 13.23 4.21
CA ASP A 45 -11.35 13.14 2.83
C ASP A 45 -11.27 11.71 2.27
N LEU A 46 -12.22 10.87 2.70
CA LEU A 46 -12.36 9.49 2.20
C LEU A 46 -12.81 9.41 0.72
N LYS A 47 -13.11 10.54 0.08
CA LYS A 47 -13.49 10.62 -1.33
C LYS A 47 -12.34 11.11 -2.21
N HIS A 48 -11.17 11.34 -1.63
CA HIS A 48 -10.00 11.82 -2.38
C HIS A 48 -9.71 10.91 -3.59
N PRO A 49 -9.50 11.47 -4.80
CA PRO A 49 -9.31 10.68 -6.02
C PRO A 49 -8.16 9.67 -5.94
N PHE A 50 -7.06 10.05 -5.28
CA PHE A 50 -5.92 9.15 -5.04
C PHE A 50 -6.31 7.92 -4.21
N LEU A 51 -7.02 8.12 -3.09
CA LEU A 51 -7.50 7.02 -2.25
C LEU A 51 -8.50 6.13 -3.00
N ARG A 52 -9.44 6.72 -3.74
CA ARG A 52 -10.41 5.98 -4.55
C ARG A 52 -9.74 5.13 -5.62
N THR A 53 -8.70 5.67 -6.25
CA THR A 53 -7.93 4.95 -7.26
C THR A 53 -7.20 3.77 -6.60
N ALA A 54 -6.53 3.99 -5.46
CA ALA A 54 -5.86 2.93 -4.71
C ALA A 54 -6.83 1.81 -4.26
N GLN A 55 -8.00 2.16 -3.72
CA GLN A 55 -9.05 1.21 -3.32
C GLN A 55 -9.55 0.35 -4.49
N SER A 56 -9.47 0.86 -5.73
CA SER A 56 -9.90 0.12 -6.92
C SER A 56 -8.86 -0.87 -7.44
N VAL A 57 -7.60 -0.78 -6.99
CA VAL A 57 -6.50 -1.57 -7.57
C VAL A 57 -6.72 -3.06 -7.38
N LEU A 58 -6.83 -3.52 -6.13
CA LEU A 58 -6.93 -4.96 -5.81
C LEU A 58 -8.23 -5.60 -6.33
N PRO A 59 -9.42 -4.99 -6.14
CA PRO A 59 -10.63 -5.50 -6.78
C PRO A 59 -10.53 -5.55 -8.32
N GLY A 60 -9.89 -4.55 -8.92
CA GLY A 60 -9.73 -4.49 -10.38
C GLY A 60 -8.87 -5.61 -10.95
N VAL A 61 -7.76 -5.97 -10.29
CA VAL A 61 -6.91 -7.10 -10.76
C VAL A 61 -7.49 -8.47 -10.47
N MET A 62 -8.42 -8.56 -9.52
CA MET A 62 -9.07 -9.81 -9.14
C MET A 62 -10.42 -10.02 -9.82
N THR A 63 -10.76 -9.22 -10.83
CA THR A 63 -12.05 -9.31 -11.54
C THR A 63 -11.88 -9.48 -13.05
N GLY A 64 -12.96 -9.93 -13.70
CA GLY A 64 -13.04 -10.03 -15.15
C GLY A 64 -12.64 -11.39 -15.76
N PRO A 65 -12.93 -11.57 -17.06
CA PRO A 65 -12.72 -12.85 -17.75
C PRO A 65 -11.25 -13.25 -17.81
N PHE A 66 -10.33 -12.29 -17.91
CA PHE A 66 -8.89 -12.57 -17.95
C PHE A 66 -8.35 -13.07 -16.61
N HIS A 67 -8.80 -12.51 -15.47
CA HIS A 67 -8.44 -13.03 -14.15
C HIS A 67 -8.94 -14.46 -13.98
N PHE A 68 -10.20 -14.72 -14.34
CA PHE A 68 -10.80 -16.05 -14.24
C PHE A 68 -10.10 -17.09 -15.13
N LEU A 69 -9.79 -16.72 -16.38
CA LEU A 69 -9.03 -17.56 -17.30
C LEU A 69 -7.62 -17.82 -16.79
N ALA A 70 -6.92 -16.80 -16.28
CA ALA A 70 -5.58 -16.96 -15.72
C ALA A 70 -5.59 -17.95 -14.54
N GLN A 71 -6.50 -17.79 -13.57
CA GLN A 71 -6.65 -18.71 -12.44
C GLN A 71 -6.94 -20.15 -12.89
N SER A 72 -7.78 -20.31 -13.92
CA SER A 72 -8.19 -21.63 -14.43
C SER A 72 -7.15 -22.32 -15.31
N THR A 73 -6.12 -21.61 -15.77
CA THR A 73 -5.13 -22.11 -16.75
C THR A 73 -3.68 -22.07 -16.23
N THR A 74 -3.47 -21.75 -14.95
CA THR A 74 -2.14 -21.71 -14.32
C THR A 74 -1.35 -23.03 -14.43
N THR A 75 -2.03 -24.16 -14.59
CA THR A 75 -1.42 -25.50 -14.77
C THR A 75 -1.14 -25.87 -16.23
N LEU A 76 -1.52 -25.04 -17.20
CA LEU A 76 -1.37 -25.27 -18.64
C LEU A 76 -0.33 -24.30 -19.24
N PRO A 77 0.98 -24.59 -19.14
CA PRO A 77 2.04 -23.66 -19.52
C PRO A 77 1.93 -23.17 -20.97
N TYR A 78 1.44 -24.01 -21.89
CA TYR A 78 1.26 -23.64 -23.30
C TYR A 78 0.18 -22.56 -23.56
N LEU A 79 -0.77 -22.38 -22.64
CA LEU A 79 -1.82 -21.36 -22.74
C LEU A 79 -1.45 -20.07 -22.00
N THR A 80 -0.46 -20.11 -21.10
CA THR A 80 -0.09 -18.94 -20.28
C THR A 80 0.40 -17.76 -21.12
N ALA A 81 1.36 -17.99 -22.03
CA ALA A 81 1.92 -16.94 -22.88
C ALA A 81 0.89 -16.23 -23.79
N PRO A 82 0.05 -16.95 -24.56
CA PRO A 82 -0.97 -16.28 -25.39
C PRO A 82 -2.05 -15.58 -24.55
N LEU A 83 -2.44 -16.11 -23.38
CA LEU A 83 -3.39 -15.45 -22.48
C LEU A 83 -2.81 -14.19 -21.86
N LEU A 84 -1.52 -14.19 -21.48
CA LEU A 84 -0.83 -13.03 -20.95
C LEU A 84 -0.74 -11.92 -22.02
N TRP A 85 -0.35 -12.27 -23.24
CA TRP A 85 -0.32 -11.33 -24.37
C TRP A 85 -1.69 -10.72 -24.66
N LEU A 86 -2.76 -11.54 -24.64
CA LEU A 86 -4.12 -11.07 -24.87
C LEU A 86 -4.60 -10.14 -23.75
N ASN A 87 -4.27 -10.47 -22.49
CA ASN A 87 -4.54 -9.63 -21.33
C ASN A 87 -3.77 -8.29 -21.43
N GLU A 88 -2.51 -8.30 -21.85
CA GLU A 88 -1.75 -7.06 -22.07
C GLU A 88 -2.42 -6.11 -23.09
N LYS A 89 -3.03 -6.66 -24.15
CA LYS A 89 -3.68 -5.86 -25.21
C LYS A 89 -5.10 -5.42 -24.90
N LEU A 90 -5.89 -6.27 -24.22
CA LEU A 90 -7.32 -6.06 -24.03
C LEU A 90 -7.72 -5.81 -22.57
N GLY A 91 -6.80 -6.06 -21.63
CA GLY A 91 -7.01 -5.91 -20.22
C GLY A 91 -7.04 -4.45 -19.79
N THR A 92 -7.71 -4.20 -18.67
CA THR A 92 -7.60 -2.94 -17.95
C THR A 92 -6.77 -3.20 -16.70
N PHE A 93 -5.64 -2.50 -16.57
CA PHE A 93 -4.74 -2.68 -15.45
C PHE A 93 -4.97 -1.54 -14.45
N THR A 94 -5.77 -1.81 -13.42
CA THR A 94 -6.00 -0.83 -12.35
C THR A 94 -4.70 -0.42 -11.64
N TYR A 95 -3.70 -1.30 -11.60
CA TYR A 95 -2.33 -0.94 -11.19
C TYR A 95 -1.71 0.13 -12.09
N ASP A 96 -1.88 0.07 -13.41
CA ASP A 96 -1.32 1.09 -14.32
C ASP A 96 -1.99 2.46 -14.08
N VAL A 97 -3.30 2.47 -13.82
CA VAL A 97 -4.03 3.71 -13.48
C VAL A 97 -3.48 4.35 -12.22
N PHE A 98 -3.21 3.56 -11.17
CA PHE A 98 -2.63 4.08 -9.93
C PHE A 98 -1.14 4.42 -10.11
N ASN A 99 -0.39 3.61 -10.86
CA ASN A 99 1.01 3.85 -11.19
C ASN A 99 1.22 5.19 -11.89
N LYS A 100 0.30 5.59 -12.78
CA LYS A 100 0.31 6.94 -13.40
C LYS A 100 0.17 8.07 -12.39
N GLN A 101 -0.51 7.87 -11.26
CA GLN A 101 -0.56 8.87 -10.19
C GLN A 101 0.76 8.89 -9.40
N THR A 102 1.33 7.72 -9.13
CA THR A 102 2.63 7.59 -8.47
C THR A 102 3.77 8.16 -9.30
N MET A 103 3.80 7.91 -10.61
CA MET A 103 4.78 8.45 -11.56
C MET A 103 4.87 9.97 -11.46
N LYS A 104 3.74 10.68 -11.39
CA LYS A 104 3.72 12.15 -11.24
C LYS A 104 4.42 12.61 -9.97
N VAL A 105 4.36 11.81 -8.91
CA VAL A 105 5.01 12.13 -7.63
C VAL A 105 6.51 11.88 -7.72
N VAL A 106 6.92 10.79 -8.38
CA VAL A 106 8.34 10.52 -8.69
C VAL A 106 8.93 11.65 -9.54
N GLU A 107 8.24 12.05 -10.61
CA GLU A 107 8.65 13.14 -11.49
C GLU A 107 8.75 14.48 -10.75
N LEU A 108 7.77 14.80 -9.92
CA LEU A 108 7.81 16.00 -9.08
C LEU A 108 9.03 15.97 -8.17
N ARG A 109 9.33 14.84 -7.53
CA ARG A 109 10.50 14.71 -6.65
C ARG A 109 11.83 14.84 -7.39
N GLN A 110 11.90 14.35 -8.63
CA GLN A 110 13.11 14.43 -9.47
C GLN A 110 13.37 15.85 -9.98
N ASN A 111 12.31 16.57 -10.37
CA ASN A 111 12.41 17.91 -10.97
C ASN A 111 12.55 19.04 -9.95
N HIS A 112 12.23 18.77 -8.67
CA HIS A 112 12.20 19.75 -7.59
C HIS A 112 13.14 19.35 -6.45
N PRO A 113 14.41 19.79 -6.45
CA PRO A 113 15.36 19.50 -5.38
C PRO A 113 14.89 19.92 -3.98
N GLU A 114 14.04 20.95 -3.90
CA GLU A 114 13.39 21.43 -2.67
C GLU A 114 12.34 20.46 -2.12
N ALA A 115 11.83 19.55 -2.94
CA ALA A 115 10.83 18.56 -2.55
C ALA A 115 11.47 17.29 -1.95
N LYS A 116 12.81 17.18 -1.90
CA LYS A 116 13.53 16.05 -1.30
C LYS A 116 13.14 15.88 0.18
N LYS A 117 12.86 14.64 0.57
CA LYS A 117 12.53 14.26 1.95
C LYS A 117 13.26 12.97 2.29
N PRO A 118 13.72 12.76 3.54
CA PRO A 118 14.36 11.50 3.94
C PRO A 118 13.31 10.39 4.13
N ASP A 119 12.78 9.88 3.02
CA ASP A 119 11.75 8.85 2.94
C ASP A 119 12.15 7.70 2.00
N MET A 120 11.32 6.65 1.91
CA MET A 120 11.64 5.48 1.07
C MET A 120 11.68 5.82 -0.42
N LEU A 121 10.87 6.78 -0.89
CA LEU A 121 10.93 7.25 -2.27
C LEU A 121 12.28 7.88 -2.58
N GLN A 122 12.78 8.73 -1.67
CA GLN A 122 14.08 9.35 -1.84
C GLN A 122 15.20 8.31 -1.80
N THR A 123 15.12 7.31 -0.93
CA THR A 123 16.05 6.17 -0.95
C THR A 123 16.05 5.48 -2.32
N MET A 124 14.88 5.21 -2.92
CA MET A 124 14.82 4.60 -4.25
C MET A 124 15.39 5.50 -5.37
N LEU A 125 15.29 6.82 -5.23
CA LEU A 125 15.83 7.80 -6.18
C LEU A 125 17.36 7.99 -6.04
N ASP A 126 17.86 7.97 -4.81
CA ASP A 126 19.26 8.23 -4.46
C ASP A 126 20.14 6.97 -4.53
N VAL A 127 19.56 5.78 -4.76
CA VAL A 127 20.34 4.56 -5.04
C VAL A 127 21.12 4.75 -6.34
N GLU A 128 22.36 5.19 -6.18
CA GLU A 128 23.41 5.10 -7.17
C GLU A 128 24.06 3.72 -7.05
N ALA A 129 24.17 3.03 -8.17
CA ALA A 129 25.02 1.87 -8.26
C ALA A 129 26.47 2.37 -8.33
N GLU A 130 27.24 2.24 -7.25
CA GLU A 130 28.69 2.22 -7.43
C GLU A 130 29.03 0.89 -8.12
N GLU A 131 29.39 0.96 -9.41
CA GLU A 131 30.00 -0.17 -10.10
C GLU A 131 31.30 -0.54 -9.35
N GLY A 132 31.21 -1.50 -8.43
CA GLY A 132 32.38 -2.23 -7.94
C GLY A 132 32.68 -2.28 -6.44
N GLN A 133 31.85 -1.74 -5.54
CA GLN A 133 32.08 -1.89 -4.09
C GLN A 133 30.82 -2.36 -3.37
N LEU A 134 30.76 -3.67 -3.12
CA LEU A 134 29.70 -4.29 -2.32
C LEU A 134 30.27 -4.79 -0.98
N PRO A 135 29.65 -4.44 0.16
CA PRO A 135 29.76 -5.26 1.37
C PRO A 135 29.10 -6.61 1.09
N GLU A 136 29.72 -7.70 1.53
CA GLU A 136 29.21 -9.07 1.34
C GLU A 136 27.75 -9.19 1.82
N ALA A 137 26.82 -9.41 0.90
CA ALA A 137 25.44 -9.70 1.23
C ALA A 137 25.33 -11.09 1.88
N PRO A 138 24.43 -11.30 2.87
CA PRO A 138 24.17 -12.63 3.41
C PRO A 138 23.70 -13.56 2.29
N GLN A 139 24.30 -14.75 2.23
CA GLN A 139 24.20 -15.78 1.18
C GLN A 139 22.79 -16.40 0.98
N LEU A 140 21.71 -15.66 1.24
CA LEU A 140 20.33 -16.15 1.26
C LEU A 140 19.55 -15.90 -0.05
N LEU A 141 20.16 -15.25 -1.04
CA LEU A 141 19.53 -15.03 -2.35
C LEU A 141 20.42 -15.65 -3.42
N ASP A 142 19.88 -16.64 -4.12
CA ASP A 142 20.57 -17.38 -5.18
C ASP A 142 21.26 -16.45 -6.18
N ALA A 143 22.43 -16.90 -6.61
CA ALA A 143 23.37 -16.22 -7.49
C ALA A 143 22.76 -15.96 -8.88
N ASP A 144 22.08 -14.83 -9.03
CA ASP A 144 21.90 -14.08 -10.30
C ASP A 144 21.20 -12.73 -10.09
N ALA A 145 21.14 -12.23 -8.86
CA ALA A 145 20.65 -10.89 -8.63
C ALA A 145 21.70 -9.90 -9.16
N LYS A 146 21.37 -9.24 -10.27
CA LYS A 146 21.93 -7.95 -10.72
C LYS A 146 21.77 -6.95 -9.58
N LEU A 147 22.57 -7.11 -8.55
CA LEU A 147 22.47 -6.44 -7.28
C LEU A 147 23.00 -5.03 -7.49
N TYR A 148 22.06 -4.08 -7.41
CA TYR A 148 22.26 -2.64 -7.46
C TYR A 148 22.55 -2.08 -8.85
N LYS A 149 21.52 -2.05 -9.70
CA LYS A 149 21.40 -1.11 -10.82
C LYS A 149 20.58 0.10 -10.35
N ARG A 150 20.98 1.31 -10.73
CA ARG A 150 20.14 2.51 -10.52
C ARG A 150 18.74 2.26 -11.11
N MET A 151 17.71 2.43 -10.29
CA MET A 151 16.34 2.25 -10.75
C MET A 151 15.97 3.33 -11.77
N SER A 152 15.32 2.94 -12.87
CA SER A 152 14.70 3.90 -13.78
C SER A 152 13.53 4.62 -13.08
N PRO A 153 13.12 5.81 -13.53
CA PRO A 153 11.94 6.48 -12.98
C PRO A 153 10.67 5.61 -13.00
N GLU A 154 10.54 4.78 -14.03
CA GLU A 154 9.46 3.80 -14.17
C GLU A 154 9.54 2.68 -13.12
N GLU A 155 10.73 2.12 -12.90
CA GLU A 155 10.98 1.10 -11.86
C GLU A 155 10.71 1.67 -10.46
N VAL A 156 11.12 2.91 -10.19
CA VAL A 156 10.84 3.60 -8.91
C VAL A 156 9.34 3.77 -8.70
N ALA A 157 8.59 4.21 -9.72
CA ALA A 157 7.16 4.41 -9.58
C ALA A 157 6.40 3.10 -9.42
N ILE A 158 6.78 2.03 -10.13
CA ILE A 158 6.16 0.71 -9.97
C ILE A 158 6.38 0.19 -8.55
N ASN A 159 7.60 0.26 -8.03
CA ASN A 159 7.90 -0.17 -6.65
C ASN A 159 7.16 0.69 -5.62
N THR A 160 7.13 2.00 -5.82
CA THR A 160 6.37 2.94 -4.98
C THR A 160 4.88 2.56 -4.97
N THR A 161 4.31 2.27 -6.14
CA THR A 161 2.90 1.85 -6.31
C THR A 161 2.62 0.56 -5.57
N ILE A 162 3.47 -0.45 -5.73
CA ILE A 162 3.33 -1.75 -5.03
C ILE A 162 3.37 -1.56 -3.52
N LEU A 163 4.36 -0.82 -3.02
CA LEU A 163 4.52 -0.57 -1.59
C LEU A 163 3.35 0.23 -1.00
N PHE A 164 2.81 1.20 -1.75
CA PHE A 164 1.59 1.89 -1.35
C PHE A 164 0.43 0.92 -1.17
N ILE A 165 0.10 0.17 -2.23
CA ILE A 165 -1.04 -0.76 -2.24
C ILE A 165 -0.90 -1.82 -1.14
N ALA A 166 0.30 -2.39 -1.02
CA ALA A 166 0.60 -3.38 0.00
C ALA A 166 0.44 -2.80 1.42
N GLY A 167 0.95 -1.60 1.68
CA GLY A 167 0.92 -0.99 3.00
C GLY A 167 -0.49 -0.59 3.44
N PHE A 168 -1.24 0.10 2.58
CA PHE A 168 -2.52 0.68 3.01
C PHE A 168 -3.63 -0.38 3.12
N GLU A 169 -3.80 -1.25 2.11
CA GLU A 169 -4.96 -2.15 2.06
C GLU A 169 -4.82 -3.30 3.07
N THR A 170 -3.65 -3.93 3.14
CA THR A 170 -3.43 -5.09 4.02
C THR A 170 -3.57 -4.70 5.49
N THR A 171 -2.97 -3.56 5.87
CA THR A 171 -3.07 -3.02 7.23
C THR A 171 -4.51 -2.62 7.55
N ALA A 172 -5.23 -1.96 6.62
CA ALA A 172 -6.62 -1.57 6.84
C ALA A 172 -7.53 -2.79 7.02
N THR A 173 -7.32 -3.82 6.22
CA THR A 173 -8.02 -5.10 6.32
C THR A 173 -7.74 -5.77 7.67
N GLY A 174 -6.47 -5.85 8.08
CA GLY A 174 -6.06 -6.40 9.37
C GLY A 174 -6.70 -5.66 10.56
N LEU A 175 -6.68 -4.33 10.54
CA LEU A 175 -7.33 -3.49 11.55
C LEU A 175 -8.85 -3.66 11.57
N SER A 176 -9.48 -3.78 10.39
CA SER A 176 -10.92 -4.03 10.27
C SER A 176 -11.31 -5.38 10.89
N TYR A 177 -10.55 -6.44 10.63
CA TYR A 177 -10.76 -7.75 11.27
C TYR A 177 -10.51 -7.70 12.77
N LEU A 178 -9.49 -6.97 13.22
CA LEU A 178 -9.23 -6.76 14.64
C LEU A 178 -10.40 -6.04 15.34
N ALA A 179 -10.93 -4.98 14.73
CA ALA A 179 -12.09 -4.26 15.25
C ALA A 179 -13.33 -5.15 15.30
N TYR A 180 -13.59 -5.91 14.23
CA TYR A 180 -14.72 -6.85 14.15
C TYR A 180 -14.65 -7.90 15.26
N THR A 181 -13.51 -8.58 15.40
CA THR A 181 -13.33 -9.63 16.41
C THR A 181 -13.42 -9.10 17.84
N ARG A 182 -12.98 -7.86 18.08
CA ARG A 182 -13.16 -7.18 19.38
C ARG A 182 -14.62 -6.87 19.68
N GLY A 183 -15.37 -6.37 18.71
CA GLY A 183 -16.80 -6.10 18.86
C GLY A 183 -17.62 -7.35 19.19
N GLN A 184 -17.22 -8.51 18.69
CA GLN A 184 -17.92 -9.78 18.91
C GLN A 184 -17.57 -10.48 20.23
N VAL A 185 -16.42 -10.17 20.85
CA VAL A 185 -15.94 -10.89 22.04
C VAL A 185 -15.58 -9.92 23.17
N PRO A 186 -16.57 -9.43 23.94
CA PRO A 186 -16.37 -8.41 24.98
C PRO A 186 -15.28 -8.77 26.00
N ARG A 187 -15.22 -10.04 26.44
CA ARG A 187 -14.20 -10.51 27.39
C ARG A 187 -12.77 -10.30 26.88
N ARG A 188 -12.53 -10.52 25.58
CA ARG A 188 -11.21 -10.32 24.97
C ARG A 188 -10.91 -8.83 24.79
N ALA A 189 -11.93 -8.03 24.44
CA ALA A 189 -11.80 -6.58 24.33
C ALA A 189 -11.42 -5.94 25.68
N THR A 190 -12.10 -6.31 26.77
CA THR A 190 -11.77 -5.83 28.13
C THR A 190 -10.36 -6.22 28.53
N LYS A 191 -9.96 -7.49 28.36
CA LYS A 191 -8.60 -7.93 28.71
C LYS A 191 -7.51 -7.13 28.00
N VAL A 192 -7.65 -6.91 26.70
CA VAL A 192 -6.67 -6.13 25.92
C VAL A 192 -6.64 -4.68 26.39
N ARG A 193 -7.80 -4.10 26.73
CA ARG A 193 -7.88 -2.75 27.29
C ARG A 193 -7.15 -2.66 28.64
N ASP A 194 -7.42 -3.59 29.55
CA ASP A 194 -6.78 -3.64 30.88
C ASP A 194 -5.26 -3.80 30.75
N GLU A 195 -4.80 -4.64 29.81
CA GLU A 195 -3.37 -4.83 29.53
C GLU A 195 -2.70 -3.54 29.02
N VAL A 196 -3.37 -2.77 28.16
CA VAL A 196 -2.87 -1.48 27.66
C VAL A 196 -2.87 -0.43 28.76
N GLU A 197 -3.96 -0.29 29.51
CA GLU A 197 -4.08 0.67 30.62
C GLU A 197 -3.00 0.40 31.68
N ALA A 198 -2.76 -0.86 32.05
CA ALA A 198 -1.73 -1.24 33.01
C ALA A 198 -0.28 -0.94 32.56
N VAL A 199 -0.03 -0.78 31.25
CA VAL A 199 1.29 -0.37 30.72
C VAL A 199 1.39 1.15 30.65
N VAL A 200 0.32 1.82 30.23
CA VAL A 200 0.26 3.29 30.17
C VAL A 200 0.41 3.90 31.56
N GLU A 201 -0.24 3.34 32.58
CA GLU A 201 -0.10 3.82 33.97
C GLU A 201 1.30 3.64 34.56
N LYS A 202 2.13 2.77 33.97
CA LYS A 202 3.52 2.54 34.40
C LYS A 202 4.52 3.48 33.72
N THR A 203 4.09 4.23 32.71
CA THR A 203 4.93 5.16 31.93
C THR A 203 4.73 6.58 32.45
#